data_AF-A0A067FN79-F1
#
_entry.id   AF-A0A067FN79-F1
#
_cell.length_a   1.000
_cell.length_b   1.000
_cell.length_c   1.000
_cell.angle_alpha   90.00
_cell.angle_beta   90.00
_cell.angle_gamma   90.00
#
_symmetry.space_group_name_H-M   'P 1'
#
loop_
_entity.id
_entity.type
_entity.pdbx_description
1 polymer ?
#
loop_
_entity_poly.entity_id
_entity_poly.type
_entity_poly.pdbx_seq_one_letter_code
_entity_poly.pdbx_strand_id
1 'polypeptide(L)'
;MDELLTPIMDEESPRLLQTISEHGGYAYVGMAAQAAADIRAAEAARDLAWEQLHSGPWHSVLPVWRDAYSMACLHGAKYHYRNGEFKEALRVLDMGVLMGGPVLRKDLDSAIETLSLKAREGENERFGEREANRLVSEEFNTAKALQVLPNRSLSCKLVVKRSALSLEGFLSEYFLSGSPVIITDCMAHWPARTNWNDLDYLKRVAGDRTVPVEVGKNYLCQDWKQELIPFSQFLERIQSNGSSASVPTYLAQHQLFDQVCIHLIKYYSRELVHLKFSMVKLNSLVIYSNGRLTNYGMTFVFLTIVLLVVGS
;
A
#
# COMPACT_ATOMS: atom_id res chain seq x y z
N MET A 1 -19.01 -24.88 -9.46
CA MET A 1 -19.11 -23.41 -9.36
C MET A 1 -17.80 -22.96 -8.77
N ASP A 2 -17.11 -22.04 -9.43
CA ASP A 2 -15.85 -21.49 -8.91
C ASP A 2 -16.17 -20.61 -7.70
N GLU A 3 -15.46 -20.76 -6.59
CA GLU A 3 -15.72 -20.08 -5.31
C GLU A 3 -14.40 -19.71 -4.62
N LEU A 4 -14.39 -18.58 -3.89
CA LEU A 4 -13.28 -18.21 -3.01
C LEU A 4 -13.23 -19.15 -1.79
N LEU A 5 -12.18 -19.96 -1.70
CA LEU A 5 -11.93 -20.84 -0.57
C LEU A 5 -11.37 -20.05 0.62
N THR A 6 -11.86 -20.35 1.84
CA THR A 6 -11.43 -19.69 3.08
C THR A 6 -11.28 -20.71 4.22
N PRO A 7 -10.37 -21.68 4.08
CA PRO A 7 -10.28 -22.80 5.01
C PRO A 7 -9.97 -22.37 6.45
N ILE A 8 -9.21 -21.29 6.64
CA ILE A 8 -8.86 -20.80 7.98
C ILE A 8 -10.08 -20.13 8.62
N MET A 9 -10.84 -19.35 7.86
CA MET A 9 -12.11 -18.80 8.33
C MET A 9 -13.07 -19.93 8.70
N ASP A 10 -13.18 -20.97 7.87
CA ASP A 10 -14.09 -22.10 8.13
C ASP A 10 -13.69 -22.86 9.43
N GLU A 11 -12.39 -22.98 9.71
CA GLU A 11 -11.84 -23.60 10.93
C GLU A 11 -11.98 -22.70 12.18
N GLU A 12 -11.60 -21.43 12.09
CA GLU A 12 -11.51 -20.51 13.24
C GLU A 12 -12.85 -19.84 13.57
N SER A 13 -13.85 -19.88 12.68
CA SER A 13 -15.14 -19.21 12.87
C SER A 13 -15.81 -19.48 14.22
N PRO A 14 -15.94 -20.73 14.72
CA PRO A 14 -16.60 -20.98 16.00
C PRO A 14 -15.90 -20.28 17.17
N ARG A 15 -14.56 -20.31 17.17
CA ARG A 15 -13.73 -19.68 18.21
C ARG A 15 -13.81 -18.16 18.13
N LEU A 16 -13.68 -17.59 16.93
CA LEU A 16 -13.78 -16.15 16.71
C LEU A 16 -15.14 -15.62 17.14
N LEU A 17 -16.23 -16.28 16.73
CA LEU A 17 -17.58 -15.87 17.11
C LEU A 17 -17.81 -15.98 18.62
N GLN A 18 -17.28 -17.02 19.28
CA GLN A 18 -17.32 -17.13 20.73
C GLN A 18 -16.59 -15.95 21.40
N THR A 19 -15.33 -15.68 21.00
CA THR A 19 -14.55 -14.58 21.58
C THR A 19 -15.20 -13.21 21.31
N ILE A 20 -15.78 -13.00 20.13
CA ILE A 20 -16.52 -11.75 19.82
C ILE A 20 -17.74 -11.62 20.75
N SER A 21 -18.48 -12.71 20.97
CA SER A 21 -19.63 -12.73 21.89
C SER A 21 -19.23 -12.40 23.33
N GLU A 22 -18.11 -12.96 23.82
CA GLU A 22 -17.58 -12.70 25.16
C GLU A 22 -17.23 -11.22 25.37
N HIS A 23 -16.87 -10.51 24.30
CA HIS A 23 -16.58 -9.08 24.30
C HIS A 23 -17.80 -8.22 23.90
N GLY A 24 -19.01 -8.76 24.02
CA GLY A 24 -20.26 -8.02 23.82
C GLY A 24 -20.76 -7.95 22.37
N GLY A 25 -20.13 -8.66 21.44
CA GLY A 25 -20.45 -8.62 20.01
C GLY A 25 -21.63 -9.48 19.57
N TYR A 26 -22.67 -9.63 20.40
CA TYR A 26 -23.83 -10.49 20.11
C TYR A 26 -24.54 -10.13 18.78
N ALA A 27 -24.70 -8.84 18.50
CA ALA A 27 -25.27 -8.37 17.25
C ALA A 27 -24.42 -8.77 16.04
N TYR A 28 -23.09 -8.63 16.16
CA TYR A 28 -22.16 -9.06 15.13
C TYR A 28 -22.29 -10.57 14.87
N VAL A 29 -22.32 -11.39 15.93
CA VAL A 29 -22.43 -12.85 15.81
C VAL A 29 -23.73 -13.26 15.10
N GLY A 30 -24.84 -12.60 15.41
CA GLY A 30 -26.12 -12.83 14.73
C GLY A 30 -26.05 -12.53 13.23
N MET A 31 -25.42 -11.42 12.85
CA MET A 31 -25.23 -11.04 11.43
C MET A 31 -24.23 -11.96 10.72
N ALA A 32 -23.11 -12.29 11.36
CA ALA A 32 -22.09 -13.18 10.81
C ALA A 32 -22.64 -14.59 10.53
N ALA A 33 -23.54 -15.11 11.36
CA ALA A 33 -24.20 -16.40 11.14
C ALA A 33 -25.03 -16.45 9.83
N GLN A 34 -25.51 -15.30 9.36
CA GLN A 34 -26.32 -15.17 8.14
C GLN A 34 -25.49 -14.69 6.94
N ALA A 35 -24.29 -14.15 7.16
CA ALA A 35 -23.44 -13.49 6.18
C ALA A 35 -23.00 -14.39 5.01
N ALA A 36 -22.97 -15.71 5.19
CA ALA A 36 -22.65 -16.65 4.10
C ALA A 36 -23.74 -16.72 3.01
N ALA A 37 -24.98 -16.37 3.36
CA ALA A 37 -26.16 -16.46 2.50
C ALA A 37 -26.81 -15.10 2.18
N ASP A 38 -26.63 -14.08 3.03
CA ASP A 38 -27.19 -12.73 2.84
C ASP A 38 -26.08 -11.67 2.87
N ILE A 39 -25.93 -10.94 1.76
CA ILE A 39 -24.99 -9.80 1.67
C ILE A 39 -25.30 -8.72 2.68
N ARG A 40 -26.57 -8.43 2.97
CA ARG A 40 -26.95 -7.39 3.92
C ARG A 40 -26.49 -7.75 5.33
N ALA A 41 -26.48 -9.04 5.66
CA ALA A 41 -25.95 -9.52 6.93
C ALA A 41 -24.40 -9.40 6.95
N ALA A 42 -23.72 -9.70 5.84
CA ALA A 42 -22.27 -9.49 5.73
C ALA A 42 -21.88 -8.00 5.85
N GLU A 43 -22.63 -7.11 5.20
CA GLU A 43 -22.45 -5.65 5.28
C GLU A 43 -22.73 -5.13 6.69
N ALA A 44 -23.84 -5.55 7.31
CA ALA A 44 -24.15 -5.18 8.69
C ALA A 44 -23.07 -5.68 9.68
N ALA A 45 -22.57 -6.90 9.51
CA ALA A 45 -21.46 -7.42 10.32
C ALA A 45 -20.19 -6.56 10.14
N ARG A 46 -19.88 -6.16 8.90
CA ARG A 46 -18.74 -5.31 8.59
C ARG A 46 -18.89 -3.93 9.24
N ASP A 47 -20.07 -3.33 9.19
CA ASP A 47 -20.36 -2.01 9.76
C ASP A 47 -20.27 -2.05 11.29
N LEU A 48 -20.80 -3.09 11.93
CA LEU A 48 -20.66 -3.32 13.37
C LEU A 48 -19.18 -3.45 13.78
N ALA A 49 -18.39 -4.24 13.04
CA ALA A 49 -16.96 -4.35 13.31
C ALA A 49 -16.24 -3.01 13.06
N TRP A 50 -16.60 -2.27 12.01
CA TRP A 50 -16.05 -0.95 11.70
C TRP A 50 -16.28 0.05 12.84
N GLU A 51 -17.49 0.11 13.38
CA GLU A 51 -17.82 0.97 14.52
C GLU A 51 -16.93 0.65 15.73
N GLN A 52 -16.69 -0.63 15.99
CA GLN A 52 -15.80 -1.06 17.08
C GLN A 52 -14.34 -0.64 16.83
N LEU A 53 -13.85 -0.76 15.59
CA LEU A 53 -12.52 -0.31 15.19
C LEU A 53 -12.33 1.21 15.34
N HIS A 54 -13.40 1.99 15.26
CA HIS A 54 -13.38 3.47 15.30
C HIS A 54 -13.97 4.06 16.59
N SER A 55 -14.23 3.21 17.60
CA SER A 55 -14.78 3.63 18.89
C SER A 55 -13.78 4.37 19.78
N GLY A 56 -12.49 4.36 19.43
CA GLY A 56 -11.42 5.02 20.19
C GLY A 56 -10.05 4.89 19.52
N PRO A 57 -8.95 5.19 20.24
CA PRO A 57 -7.60 5.05 19.71
C PRO A 57 -7.31 3.62 19.24
N TRP A 58 -6.70 3.48 18.06
CA TRP A 58 -6.45 2.17 17.40
C TRP A 58 -5.74 1.14 18.29
N HIS A 59 -4.81 1.59 19.14
CA HIS A 59 -4.06 0.71 20.06
C HIS A 59 -4.90 0.15 21.21
N SER A 60 -6.06 0.75 21.49
CA SER A 60 -7.00 0.31 22.54
C SER A 60 -8.08 -0.62 22.00
N VAL A 61 -8.21 -0.73 20.68
CA VAL A 61 -9.18 -1.63 20.04
C VAL A 61 -8.77 -3.08 20.28
N LEU A 62 -9.70 -3.89 20.78
CA LEU A 62 -9.46 -5.31 21.02
C LEU A 62 -9.10 -6.02 19.70
N PRO A 63 -8.05 -6.88 19.68
CA PRO A 63 -7.63 -7.57 18.47
C PRO A 63 -8.74 -8.36 17.77
N VAL A 64 -9.66 -8.94 18.55
CA VAL A 64 -10.78 -9.74 18.04
C VAL A 64 -11.68 -8.95 17.07
N TRP A 65 -11.84 -7.64 17.25
CA TRP A 65 -12.65 -6.82 16.35
C TRP A 65 -11.98 -6.60 14.99
N ARG A 66 -10.65 -6.73 14.92
CA ARG A 66 -9.92 -6.71 13.65
C ARG A 66 -10.15 -8.02 12.90
N ASP A 67 -10.13 -9.15 13.61
CA ASP A 67 -10.44 -10.45 13.00
C ASP A 67 -11.92 -10.55 12.59
N ALA A 68 -12.83 -9.96 13.36
CA ALA A 68 -14.24 -9.80 13.00
C ALA A 68 -14.38 -8.99 11.69
N TYR A 69 -13.67 -7.87 11.57
CA TYR A 69 -13.69 -7.08 10.33
C TYR A 69 -13.18 -7.88 9.12
N SER A 70 -12.09 -8.66 9.28
CA SER A 70 -11.58 -9.57 8.25
C SER A 70 -12.63 -10.60 7.81
N MET A 71 -13.31 -11.22 8.78
CA MET A 71 -14.34 -12.24 8.53
C MET A 71 -15.51 -11.66 7.73
N ALA A 72 -16.03 -10.50 8.12
CA ALA A 72 -17.10 -9.82 7.39
C ALA A 72 -16.67 -9.45 5.96
N CYS A 73 -15.41 -9.02 5.78
CA CYS A 73 -14.86 -8.76 4.45
C CYS A 73 -14.80 -10.02 3.58
N LEU A 74 -14.39 -11.16 4.12
CA LEU A 74 -14.37 -12.43 3.40
C LEU A 74 -15.78 -12.87 2.96
N HIS A 75 -16.78 -12.73 3.82
CA HIS A 75 -18.18 -13.01 3.46
C HIS A 75 -18.66 -12.10 2.32
N GLY A 76 -18.44 -10.78 2.43
CA GLY A 76 -18.78 -9.82 1.37
C GLY A 76 -18.07 -10.14 0.06
N ALA A 77 -16.77 -10.48 0.13
CA ALA A 77 -15.99 -10.85 -1.05
C ALA A 77 -16.51 -12.12 -1.74
N LYS A 78 -16.88 -13.16 -0.97
CA LYS A 78 -17.52 -14.37 -1.52
C LYS A 78 -18.81 -14.04 -2.26
N TYR A 79 -19.64 -13.15 -1.72
CA TYR A 79 -20.88 -12.73 -2.37
C TYR A 79 -20.61 -12.01 -3.70
N HIS A 80 -19.78 -10.97 -3.70
CA HIS A 80 -19.43 -10.23 -4.91
C HIS A 80 -18.78 -11.13 -5.97
N TYR A 81 -17.93 -12.07 -5.55
CA TYR A 81 -17.30 -13.04 -6.45
C TYR A 81 -18.32 -13.92 -7.17
N ARG A 82 -19.32 -14.45 -6.44
CA ARG A 82 -20.38 -15.29 -7.02
C ARG A 82 -21.24 -14.51 -8.03
N ASN A 83 -21.38 -13.20 -7.85
CA ASN A 83 -22.11 -12.33 -8.77
C ASN A 83 -21.25 -11.77 -9.93
N GLY A 84 -19.97 -12.13 -10.00
CA GLY A 84 -19.06 -11.63 -11.04
C GLY A 84 -18.57 -10.19 -10.81
N GLU A 85 -18.83 -9.62 -9.63
CA GLU A 85 -18.44 -8.26 -9.25
C GLU A 85 -17.00 -8.23 -8.72
N PHE A 86 -16.04 -8.66 -9.54
CA PHE A 86 -14.65 -8.91 -9.11
C PHE A 86 -13.94 -7.68 -8.54
N LYS A 87 -14.21 -6.48 -9.07
CA LYS A 87 -13.64 -5.23 -8.56
C LYS A 87 -14.13 -4.93 -7.16
N GLU A 88 -15.41 -5.17 -6.90
CA GLU A 88 -15.98 -4.95 -5.58
C GLU A 88 -15.52 -6.00 -4.58
N ALA A 89 -15.42 -7.27 -5.00
CA ALA A 89 -14.80 -8.31 -4.19
C ALA A 89 -13.36 -7.95 -3.79
N LEU A 90 -12.56 -7.46 -4.73
CA LEU A 90 -11.17 -7.03 -4.47
C LEU A 90 -11.12 -5.84 -3.50
N ARG A 91 -12.00 -4.84 -3.69
CA ARG A 91 -12.11 -3.68 -2.80
C ARG A 91 -12.39 -4.11 -1.36
N VAL A 92 -13.35 -5.02 -1.16
CA VAL A 92 -13.71 -5.52 0.17
C VAL A 92 -12.55 -6.32 0.80
N LEU A 93 -11.84 -7.14 0.02
CA LEU A 93 -10.66 -7.86 0.52
C LEU A 93 -9.50 -6.93 0.89
N ASP A 94 -9.25 -5.90 0.09
CA ASP A 94 -8.23 -4.88 0.41
C ASP A 94 -8.58 -4.17 1.73
N MET A 95 -9.86 -3.97 2.04
CA MET A 95 -10.28 -3.45 3.34
C MET A 95 -9.99 -4.42 4.48
N GLY A 96 -10.26 -5.71 4.29
CA GLY A 96 -9.84 -6.75 5.24
C GLY A 96 -8.32 -6.76 5.44
N VAL A 97 -7.53 -6.54 4.40
CA VAL A 97 -6.06 -6.49 4.47
C VAL A 97 -5.54 -5.25 5.22
N LEU A 98 -6.21 -4.10 5.06
CA LEU A 98 -5.79 -2.82 5.65
C LEU A 98 -6.23 -2.68 7.11
N MET A 99 -7.45 -3.11 7.43
CA MET A 99 -8.09 -2.88 8.74
C MET A 99 -8.17 -4.14 9.59
N GLY A 100 -7.99 -5.31 8.98
CA GLY A 100 -8.25 -6.59 9.59
C GLY A 100 -7.11 -7.14 10.46
N GLY A 101 -7.45 -8.18 11.21
CA GLY A 101 -6.53 -8.88 12.09
C GLY A 101 -5.73 -9.98 11.38
N PRO A 102 -4.68 -10.52 12.02
CA PRO A 102 -3.76 -11.46 11.39
C PRO A 102 -4.34 -12.87 11.21
N VAL A 103 -5.40 -13.24 11.93
CA VAL A 103 -5.91 -14.63 11.96
C VAL A 103 -6.32 -15.08 10.56
N LEU A 104 -7.08 -14.23 9.86
CA LEU A 104 -7.64 -14.53 8.54
C LEU A 104 -6.79 -13.98 7.38
N ARG A 105 -5.55 -13.55 7.66
CA ARG A 105 -4.72 -12.86 6.65
C ARG A 105 -4.41 -13.73 5.44
N LYS A 106 -4.12 -15.02 5.66
CA LYS A 106 -3.81 -15.95 4.56
C LYS A 106 -5.02 -16.19 3.65
N ASP A 107 -6.23 -16.24 4.20
CA ASP A 107 -7.47 -16.38 3.41
C ASP A 107 -7.73 -15.13 2.57
N LEU A 108 -7.51 -13.93 3.15
CA LEU A 108 -7.59 -12.67 2.41
C LEU A 108 -6.59 -12.64 1.24
N ASP A 109 -5.32 -12.95 1.52
CA ASP A 109 -4.26 -12.95 0.51
C ASP A 109 -4.56 -13.98 -0.61
N SER A 110 -5.02 -15.19 -0.26
CA SER A 110 -5.39 -16.23 -1.23
C SER A 110 -6.60 -15.84 -2.09
N ALA A 111 -7.61 -15.20 -1.50
CA ALA A 111 -8.76 -14.70 -2.23
C ALA A 111 -8.37 -13.58 -3.22
N ILE A 112 -7.47 -12.69 -2.82
CA ILE A 112 -6.91 -11.63 -3.70
C ILE A 112 -6.12 -12.25 -4.86
N GLU A 113 -5.32 -13.30 -4.62
CA GLU A 113 -4.61 -14.03 -5.68
C GLU A 113 -5.58 -14.60 -6.71
N THR A 114 -6.64 -15.26 -6.23
CA THR A 114 -7.67 -15.87 -7.08
C THR A 114 -8.36 -14.83 -7.96
N LEU A 115 -8.75 -13.70 -7.39
CA LEU A 115 -9.33 -12.57 -8.14
C LEU A 115 -8.35 -11.97 -9.15
N SER A 116 -7.08 -11.83 -8.77
CA SER A 116 -6.05 -11.26 -9.64
C SER A 116 -5.77 -12.14 -10.85
N LEU A 117 -5.87 -13.47 -10.69
CA LEU A 117 -5.75 -14.43 -11.80
C LEU A 117 -6.94 -14.32 -12.75
N LYS A 118 -8.17 -14.23 -12.21
CA LYS A 118 -9.39 -14.06 -13.02
C LYS A 118 -9.44 -12.77 -13.82
N ALA A 119 -9.00 -11.66 -13.23
CA ALA A 119 -8.97 -10.37 -13.92
C ALA A 119 -8.12 -10.46 -15.21
N ARG A 120 -7.04 -11.25 -15.20
CA ARG A 120 -6.13 -11.40 -16.34
C ARG A 120 -6.68 -12.25 -17.46
N GLU A 121 -7.51 -13.25 -17.15
CA GLU A 121 -8.18 -14.06 -18.17
C GLU A 121 -9.08 -13.19 -19.07
N GLY A 122 -9.65 -12.12 -18.53
CA GLY A 122 -10.48 -11.17 -19.27
C GLY A 122 -9.73 -10.04 -20.00
N GLU A 123 -8.47 -9.77 -19.65
CA GLU A 123 -7.70 -8.62 -20.19
C GLU A 123 -6.87 -8.95 -21.45
N ASN A 124 -6.81 -10.22 -21.87
CA ASN A 124 -5.97 -10.68 -22.99
C ASN A 124 -6.39 -10.14 -24.39
N GLU A 125 -7.45 -9.34 -24.51
CA GLU A 125 -8.01 -8.92 -25.81
C GLU A 125 -7.86 -7.43 -26.17
N ARG A 126 -7.26 -6.57 -25.33
CA ARG A 126 -7.35 -5.10 -25.57
C ARG A 126 -6.09 -4.29 -25.35
N PHE A 127 -5.00 -4.52 -26.08
CA PHE A 127 -3.96 -3.47 -26.19
C PHE A 127 -3.33 -3.41 -27.58
N GLY A 128 -3.70 -2.38 -28.34
CA GLY A 128 -2.92 -1.85 -29.45
C GLY A 128 -1.89 -0.83 -28.93
N GLU A 129 -0.85 -0.59 -29.72
CA GLU A 129 0.22 0.38 -29.45
C GLU A 129 -0.36 1.76 -29.10
N ARG A 130 -0.30 2.15 -27.83
CA ARG A 130 -0.54 3.51 -27.36
C ARG A 130 0.78 4.09 -26.89
N GLU A 131 1.00 5.38 -27.17
CA GLU A 131 2.13 6.12 -26.62
C GLU A 131 2.20 5.95 -25.10
N ALA A 132 3.37 5.60 -24.59
CA ALA A 132 3.57 5.30 -23.18
C ALA A 132 3.32 6.55 -22.33
N ASN A 133 2.25 6.55 -21.53
CA ASN A 133 1.99 7.60 -20.54
C ASN A 133 3.04 7.49 -19.42
N ARG A 134 4.00 8.44 -19.40
CA ARG A 134 5.06 8.46 -18.38
C ARG A 134 4.61 9.19 -17.12
N LEU A 135 5.00 8.65 -15.96
CA LEU A 135 4.84 9.33 -14.67
C LEU A 135 5.69 10.60 -14.58
N VAL A 136 6.93 10.50 -15.06
CA VAL A 136 7.88 11.60 -15.10
C VAL A 136 8.32 11.80 -16.55
N SER A 137 7.89 12.93 -17.11
CA SER A 137 8.17 13.32 -18.51
C SER A 137 9.30 14.34 -18.64
N GLU A 138 9.57 15.15 -17.61
CA GLU A 138 10.64 16.16 -17.61
C GLU A 138 11.82 15.72 -16.73
N GLU A 139 13.04 16.00 -17.19
CA GLU A 139 14.24 15.95 -16.36
C GLU A 139 14.10 16.88 -15.14
N PHE A 140 14.64 16.45 -14.00
CA PHE A 140 14.56 17.21 -12.75
C PHE A 140 15.20 18.59 -12.92
N ASN A 141 14.38 19.64 -12.93
CA ASN A 141 14.88 21.01 -13.06
C ASN A 141 15.30 21.55 -11.68
N THR A 142 16.61 21.48 -11.42
CA THR A 142 17.24 21.97 -10.19
C THR A 142 16.90 23.42 -9.88
N ALA A 143 16.81 24.29 -10.91
CA ALA A 143 16.50 25.71 -10.72
C ALA A 143 15.05 25.92 -10.23
N LYS A 144 14.08 25.19 -10.79
CA LYS A 144 12.69 25.19 -10.31
C LYS A 144 12.60 24.67 -8.88
N ALA A 145 13.31 23.59 -8.55
CA ALA A 145 13.32 23.02 -7.20
C ALA A 145 13.87 24.01 -6.15
N LEU A 146 14.97 24.71 -6.47
CA LEU A 146 15.58 25.71 -5.59
C LEU A 146 14.65 26.89 -5.25
N GLN A 147 13.76 27.28 -6.18
CA GLN A 147 12.79 28.35 -5.94
C GLN A 147 11.70 27.96 -4.94
N VAL A 148 11.48 26.66 -4.76
CA VAL A 148 10.40 26.12 -3.95
C VAL A 148 10.87 25.72 -2.54
N LEU A 149 12.15 25.39 -2.39
CA LEU A 149 12.72 24.96 -1.12
C LEU A 149 12.85 26.14 -0.13
N PRO A 150 12.59 25.91 1.17
CA PRO A 150 12.87 26.91 2.20
C PRO A 150 14.32 27.43 2.15
N ASN A 151 14.50 28.69 2.57
CA ASN A 151 15.83 29.29 2.67
C ASN A 151 16.74 28.40 3.53
N ARG A 152 17.94 28.09 2.99
CA ARG A 152 18.96 27.21 3.60
C ARG A 152 18.63 25.70 3.59
N SER A 153 17.61 25.22 2.89
CA SER A 153 17.32 23.77 2.80
C SER A 153 18.48 22.92 2.26
N LEU A 154 19.39 23.51 1.47
CA LEU A 154 20.60 22.85 0.97
C LEU A 154 21.89 23.33 1.63
N SER A 155 21.81 24.00 2.79
CA SER A 155 23.00 24.50 3.50
C SER A 155 23.70 23.43 4.34
N CYS A 156 23.12 22.24 4.47
CA CYS A 156 23.76 21.11 5.15
C CYS A 156 24.91 20.54 4.31
N LYS A 157 25.85 19.88 5.00
CA LYS A 157 26.95 19.16 4.35
C LYS A 157 26.40 18.23 3.27
N LEU A 158 26.96 18.31 2.07
CA LEU A 158 26.62 17.43 0.97
C LEU A 158 26.81 15.98 1.41
N VAL A 159 25.77 15.16 1.25
CA VAL A 159 25.87 13.72 1.49
C VAL A 159 26.78 13.12 0.42
N VAL A 160 27.83 12.41 0.84
CA VAL A 160 28.82 11.82 -0.06
C VAL A 160 28.15 10.76 -0.94
N LYS A 161 28.49 10.76 -2.23
CA LYS A 161 28.08 9.74 -3.19
C LYS A 161 29.20 8.72 -3.37
N ARG A 162 28.87 7.43 -3.33
CA ARG A 162 29.81 6.32 -3.59
C ARG A 162 29.16 5.33 -4.57
N SER A 163 29.95 4.81 -5.49
CA SER A 163 29.62 3.64 -6.30
C SER A 163 30.46 2.44 -5.84
N ALA A 164 30.01 1.23 -6.16
CA ALA A 164 30.69 -0.03 -5.87
C ALA A 164 31.13 -0.19 -4.40
N LEU A 165 30.32 0.33 -3.48
CA LEU A 165 30.62 0.30 -2.05
C LEU A 165 30.50 -1.14 -1.54
N SER A 166 31.59 -1.71 -1.05
CA SER A 166 31.58 -3.04 -0.43
C SER A 166 30.79 -3.02 0.88
N LEU A 167 30.28 -4.18 1.31
CA LEU A 167 29.58 -4.28 2.60
C LEU A 167 30.49 -3.86 3.77
N GLU A 168 31.75 -4.28 3.77
CA GLU A 168 32.73 -3.90 4.79
C GLU A 168 33.04 -2.39 4.77
N GLY A 169 33.19 -1.80 3.58
CA GLY A 169 33.40 -0.36 3.42
C GLY A 169 32.18 0.43 3.91
N PHE A 170 30.97 -0.03 3.60
CA PHE A 170 29.74 0.56 4.13
C PHE A 170 29.69 0.48 5.66
N LEU A 171 29.99 -0.68 6.23
CA LEU A 171 29.94 -0.90 7.67
C LEU A 171 30.94 0.00 8.42
N SER A 172 32.20 -0.02 8.00
CA SER A 172 33.29 0.69 8.66
C SER A 172 33.26 2.21 8.45
N GLU A 173 33.02 2.67 7.22
CA GLU A 173 33.12 4.10 6.89
C GLU A 173 31.83 4.87 7.23
N TYR A 174 30.65 4.24 7.16
CA TYR A 174 29.36 4.94 7.20
C TYR A 174 28.40 4.43 8.29
N PHE A 175 28.17 3.13 8.37
CA PHE A 175 27.16 2.57 9.28
C PHE A 175 27.54 2.76 10.75
N LEU A 176 28.75 2.34 11.14
CA LEU A 176 29.23 2.44 12.52
C LEU A 176 29.38 3.89 12.99
N SER A 177 29.74 4.79 12.07
CA SER A 177 29.89 6.22 12.35
C SER A 177 28.55 6.99 12.32
N GLY A 178 27.46 6.34 11.90
CA GLY A 178 26.16 6.99 11.71
C GLY A 178 26.16 8.07 10.61
N SER A 179 27.09 7.98 9.65
CA SER A 179 27.26 8.98 8.60
C SER A 179 26.42 8.64 7.37
N PRO A 180 25.62 9.59 6.84
CA PRO A 180 24.81 9.34 5.65
C PRO A 180 25.69 9.19 4.40
N VAL A 181 25.29 8.30 3.49
CA VAL A 181 25.92 8.08 2.19
C VAL A 181 24.87 7.75 1.14
N ILE A 182 25.09 8.23 -0.10
CA ILE A 182 24.27 7.86 -1.27
C ILE A 182 25.05 6.79 -2.05
N ILE A 183 24.47 5.59 -2.17
CA ILE A 183 25.01 4.51 -3.00
C ILE A 183 24.35 4.58 -4.38
N THR A 184 25.11 4.92 -5.41
CA THR A 184 24.55 5.36 -6.70
C THR A 184 24.18 4.24 -7.67
N ASP A 185 24.80 3.06 -7.53
CA ASP A 185 24.76 1.98 -8.52
C ASP A 185 24.08 0.69 -8.03
N CYS A 186 23.84 0.55 -6.73
CA CYS A 186 23.27 -0.65 -6.11
C CYS A 186 21.91 -1.06 -6.73
N MET A 187 21.09 -0.09 -7.14
CA MET A 187 19.76 -0.33 -7.72
C MET A 187 19.70 -0.02 -9.23
N ALA A 188 20.85 0.17 -9.90
CA ALA A 188 20.89 0.57 -11.30
C ALA A 188 20.27 -0.46 -12.24
N HIS A 189 20.33 -1.74 -11.88
CA HIS A 189 19.80 -2.86 -12.66
C HIS A 189 18.32 -3.19 -12.35
N TRP A 190 17.66 -2.47 -11.42
CA TRP A 190 16.30 -2.79 -11.03
C TRP A 190 15.31 -2.50 -12.17
N PRO A 191 14.44 -3.45 -12.55
CA PRO A 191 13.41 -3.19 -13.57
C PRO A 191 12.40 -2.11 -13.16
N ALA A 192 12.37 -1.73 -11.87
CA ALA A 192 11.57 -0.61 -11.38
C ALA A 192 11.96 0.72 -12.06
N ARG A 193 13.22 0.89 -12.47
CA ARG A 193 13.69 2.10 -13.15
C ARG A 193 13.00 2.34 -14.49
N THR A 194 12.61 1.27 -15.18
CA THR A 194 11.89 1.35 -16.46
C THR A 194 10.40 1.20 -16.25
N ASN A 195 9.97 0.14 -15.55
CA ASN A 195 8.58 -0.27 -15.50
C ASN A 195 7.73 0.69 -14.65
N TRP A 196 8.27 1.25 -13.58
CA TRP A 196 7.48 2.11 -12.70
C TRP A 196 7.41 3.55 -13.22
N ASN A 197 8.06 3.90 -14.32
CA ASN A 197 7.80 5.16 -15.01
C ASN A 197 6.63 5.03 -16.01
N ASP A 198 6.18 3.81 -16.31
CA ASP A 198 5.02 3.53 -17.17
C ASP A 198 3.74 3.51 -16.32
N LEU A 199 2.85 4.48 -16.54
CA LEU A 199 1.58 4.57 -15.82
C LEU A 199 0.63 3.44 -16.16
N ASP A 200 0.63 2.99 -17.41
CA ASP A 200 -0.24 1.91 -17.85
C ASP A 200 0.24 0.59 -17.24
N TYR A 201 1.56 0.41 -17.08
CA TYR A 201 2.11 -0.65 -16.25
C TYR A 201 1.58 -0.59 -14.80
N LEU A 202 1.67 0.57 -14.15
CA LEU A 202 1.23 0.72 -12.76
C LEU A 202 -0.28 0.51 -12.59
N LYS A 203 -1.09 1.03 -13.50
CA LYS A 203 -2.54 0.79 -13.54
C LYS A 203 -2.85 -0.69 -13.74
N ARG A 204 -2.14 -1.37 -14.62
CA ARG A 204 -2.32 -2.81 -14.87
C ARG A 204 -1.93 -3.68 -13.66
N VAL A 205 -0.83 -3.38 -12.98
CA VAL A 205 -0.36 -4.25 -11.89
C VAL A 205 -1.04 -3.98 -10.55
N ALA A 206 -1.49 -2.75 -10.31
CA ALA A 206 -1.99 -2.34 -9.00
C ALA A 206 -3.20 -1.39 -9.05
N GLY A 207 -3.67 -0.96 -10.22
CA GLY A 207 -4.64 0.12 -10.35
C GLY A 207 -5.98 -0.12 -9.64
N ASP A 208 -6.45 -1.36 -9.59
CA ASP A 208 -7.68 -1.73 -8.90
C ASP A 208 -7.48 -1.94 -7.38
N ARG A 209 -6.24 -1.83 -6.86
CA ARG A 209 -5.96 -2.00 -5.42
C ARG A 209 -6.33 -0.76 -4.64
N THR A 210 -6.99 -0.94 -3.50
CA THR A 210 -7.36 0.17 -2.60
C THR A 210 -6.18 0.53 -1.71
N VAL A 211 -5.73 1.78 -1.74
CA VAL A 211 -4.56 2.25 -0.98
C VAL A 211 -4.93 3.43 -0.07
N PRO A 212 -4.31 3.55 1.11
CA PRO A 212 -4.43 4.73 1.95
C PRO A 212 -3.59 5.87 1.37
N VAL A 213 -4.23 7.01 1.08
CA VAL A 213 -3.57 8.22 0.64
C VAL A 213 -3.77 9.33 1.66
N GLU A 214 -2.74 10.12 1.86
CA GLU A 214 -2.81 11.33 2.66
C GLU A 214 -3.09 12.53 1.75
N VAL A 215 -4.06 13.35 2.12
CA VAL A 215 -4.49 14.53 1.37
C VAL A 215 -4.32 15.75 2.27
N GLY A 216 -3.61 16.76 1.79
CA GLY A 216 -3.29 17.97 2.54
C GLY A 216 -1.80 18.31 2.51
N LYS A 217 -1.41 19.50 2.95
CA LYS A 217 -0.03 19.98 2.81
C LYS A 217 0.99 19.16 3.63
N ASN A 218 0.62 18.79 4.85
CA ASN A 218 1.37 17.89 5.73
C ASN A 218 0.47 17.49 6.92
N TYR A 219 0.89 16.46 7.65
CA TYR A 219 0.19 15.90 8.81
C TYR A 219 -0.05 16.85 9.99
N LEU A 220 0.58 18.05 10.01
CA LEU A 220 0.36 19.07 11.04
C LEU A 220 -0.76 20.05 10.67
N CYS A 221 -1.21 20.05 9.42
CA CYS A 221 -2.26 20.96 8.97
C CYS A 221 -3.66 20.41 9.33
N GLN A 222 -4.58 21.30 9.70
CA GLN A 222 -5.96 20.92 10.09
C GLN A 222 -6.78 20.32 8.94
N ASP A 223 -6.43 20.63 7.70
CA ASP A 223 -7.04 20.10 6.48
C ASP A 223 -6.45 18.74 6.05
N TRP A 224 -5.48 18.22 6.80
CA TRP A 224 -4.92 16.90 6.54
C TRP A 224 -5.94 15.80 6.86
N LYS A 225 -6.06 14.85 5.95
CA LYS A 225 -6.90 13.67 6.11
C LYS A 225 -6.32 12.45 5.39
N GLN A 226 -6.76 11.27 5.82
CA GLN A 226 -6.52 10.03 5.10
C GLN A 226 -7.77 9.63 4.32
N GLU A 227 -7.57 9.20 3.08
CA GLU A 227 -8.60 8.63 2.21
C GLU A 227 -8.18 7.24 1.74
N LEU A 228 -9.15 6.36 1.53
CA LEU A 228 -8.95 5.05 0.93
C LEU A 228 -9.50 5.10 -0.49
N ILE A 229 -8.60 5.03 -1.48
CA ILE A 229 -8.96 5.15 -2.90
C ILE A 229 -8.29 4.07 -3.74
N PRO A 230 -8.83 3.72 -4.92
CA PRO A 230 -8.11 2.90 -5.88
C PRO A 230 -6.77 3.55 -6.27
N PHE A 231 -5.73 2.74 -6.43
CA PHE A 231 -4.40 3.20 -6.82
C PHE A 231 -4.43 3.89 -8.19
N SER A 232 -5.28 3.45 -9.11
CA SER A 232 -5.55 4.12 -10.39
C SER A 232 -6.04 5.57 -10.20
N GLN A 233 -6.97 5.80 -9.26
CA GLN A 233 -7.45 7.14 -8.92
C GLN A 233 -6.33 7.98 -8.29
N PHE A 234 -5.47 7.39 -7.45
CA PHE A 234 -4.28 8.08 -6.95
C PHE A 234 -3.36 8.53 -8.10
N LEU A 235 -3.08 7.65 -9.06
CA LEU A 235 -2.27 7.97 -10.25
C LEU A 235 -2.88 9.13 -11.07
N GLU A 236 -4.20 9.15 -11.24
CA GLU A 236 -4.91 10.24 -11.94
C GLU A 236 -4.79 11.58 -11.20
N ARG A 237 -4.90 11.57 -9.86
CA ARG A 237 -4.73 12.78 -9.04
C ARG A 237 -3.32 13.35 -9.20
N ILE A 238 -2.28 12.51 -9.11
CA ILE A 238 -0.90 13.01 -9.24
C ILE A 238 -0.55 13.49 -10.65
N GLN A 239 -1.18 12.93 -11.70
CA GLN A 239 -1.04 13.47 -13.06
C GLN A 239 -1.74 14.83 -13.21
N SER A 240 -2.92 14.99 -12.62
CA SER A 240 -3.72 16.21 -12.70
C SER A 240 -3.17 17.36 -11.85
N ASN A 241 -2.35 17.04 -10.84
CA ASN A 241 -1.72 17.99 -9.91
C ASN A 241 -0.63 18.90 -10.55
N GLY A 242 -0.46 18.86 -11.87
CA GLY A 242 0.31 19.87 -12.62
C GLY A 242 -0.30 21.28 -12.57
N SER A 243 -1.53 21.42 -12.08
CA SER A 243 -2.22 22.71 -11.90
C SER A 243 -2.00 23.25 -10.48
N SER A 244 -1.55 24.49 -10.34
CA SER A 244 -1.19 25.16 -9.07
C SER A 244 -2.32 25.28 -8.03
N ALA A 245 -3.53 24.77 -8.31
CA ALA A 245 -4.71 24.83 -7.46
C ALA A 245 -5.10 23.49 -6.80
N SER A 246 -4.44 22.37 -7.12
CA SER A 246 -4.82 21.06 -6.57
C SER A 246 -4.22 20.79 -5.19
N VAL A 247 -5.01 20.23 -4.27
CA VAL A 247 -4.55 19.81 -2.94
C VAL A 247 -3.54 18.65 -3.10
N PRO A 248 -2.34 18.74 -2.50
CA PRO A 248 -1.35 17.67 -2.58
C PRO A 248 -1.91 16.37 -2.02
N THR A 249 -1.68 15.28 -2.75
CA THR A 249 -2.05 13.91 -2.38
C THR A 249 -0.79 13.06 -2.45
N TYR A 250 -0.54 12.27 -1.41
CA TYR A 250 0.65 11.43 -1.35
C TYR A 250 0.31 10.04 -0.80
N LEU A 251 0.90 9.02 -1.40
CA LEU A 251 0.95 7.67 -0.88
C LEU A 251 2.24 7.56 -0.07
N ALA A 252 2.11 7.47 1.25
CA ALA A 252 3.23 7.37 2.18
C ALA A 252 2.95 6.34 3.27
N GLN A 253 4.01 5.85 3.90
CA GLN A 253 3.95 4.94 5.06
C GLN A 253 3.10 3.68 4.87
N HIS A 254 2.91 3.27 3.61
CA HIS A 254 2.10 2.11 3.25
C HIS A 254 2.98 0.95 2.77
N GLN A 255 2.67 -0.25 3.25
CA GLN A 255 3.29 -1.52 2.83
C GLN A 255 2.74 -1.98 1.48
N LEU A 256 2.86 -1.12 0.45
CA LEU A 256 2.28 -1.36 -0.87
C LEU A 256 2.76 -2.69 -1.45
N PHE A 257 4.01 -3.08 -1.20
CA PHE A 257 4.51 -4.37 -1.65
C PHE A 257 3.74 -5.52 -1.00
N ASP A 258 3.55 -5.56 0.32
CA ASP A 258 2.84 -6.68 0.93
C ASP A 258 1.37 -6.77 0.48
N GLN A 259 0.76 -5.65 0.06
CA GLN A 259 -0.56 -5.65 -0.55
C GLN A 259 -0.54 -6.14 -2.01
N VAL A 260 0.33 -5.60 -2.86
CA VAL A 260 0.35 -5.87 -4.32
C VAL A 260 1.09 -7.19 -4.67
N CYS A 261 1.94 -7.71 -3.79
CA CYS A 261 3.04 -8.61 -4.16
C CYS A 261 2.78 -10.11 -4.20
N ILE A 262 1.59 -10.56 -4.56
CA ILE A 262 1.48 -11.95 -5.02
C ILE A 262 2.13 -12.11 -6.42
N HIS A 263 2.21 -11.03 -7.21
CA HIS A 263 2.76 -11.09 -8.57
C HIS A 263 4.07 -10.34 -8.82
N LEU A 264 4.38 -9.28 -8.07
CA LEU A 264 5.57 -8.46 -8.35
C LEU A 264 6.86 -9.05 -7.74
N ILE A 265 6.83 -9.68 -6.56
CA ILE A 265 8.06 -10.17 -5.91
C ILE A 265 8.65 -11.41 -6.61
N LYS A 266 7.82 -12.29 -7.21
CA LYS A 266 8.33 -13.50 -7.90
C LYS A 266 9.22 -13.18 -9.11
N TYR A 267 9.07 -11.99 -9.72
CA TYR A 267 9.84 -11.57 -10.90
C TYR A 267 11.07 -10.72 -10.59
N TYR A 268 11.17 -10.16 -9.40
CA TYR A 268 12.23 -9.23 -9.03
C TYR A 268 13.20 -9.90 -8.04
N SER A 269 14.05 -10.78 -8.56
CA SER A 269 15.28 -11.35 -7.96
C SER A 269 15.21 -12.01 -6.57
N ARG A 270 15.86 -13.17 -6.43
CA ARG A 270 16.14 -13.84 -5.13
C ARG A 270 16.84 -12.91 -4.11
N GLU A 271 17.48 -11.84 -4.57
CA GLU A 271 18.14 -10.85 -3.71
C GLU A 271 17.17 -9.95 -2.93
N LEU A 272 15.95 -9.69 -3.43
CA LEU A 272 14.92 -8.95 -2.70
C LEU A 272 14.38 -9.73 -1.50
N VAL A 273 14.44 -11.08 -1.54
CA VAL A 273 14.08 -11.95 -0.41
C VAL A 273 15.14 -11.89 0.69
N HIS A 274 16.43 -11.78 0.33
CA HIS A 274 17.51 -11.56 1.29
C HIS A 274 17.51 -10.13 1.86
N LEU A 275 17.18 -9.12 1.05
CA LEU A 275 16.95 -7.76 1.54
C LEU A 275 15.71 -7.65 2.41
N LYS A 276 14.66 -8.47 2.22
CA LYS A 276 13.47 -8.51 3.12
C LYS A 276 13.87 -8.79 4.58
N PHE A 277 14.91 -9.59 4.82
CA PHE A 277 15.44 -9.86 6.17
C PHE A 277 16.26 -8.71 6.77
N SER A 278 16.92 -7.86 5.96
CA SER A 278 17.54 -6.62 6.44
C SER A 278 16.58 -5.42 6.46
N MET A 279 15.50 -5.46 5.67
CA MET A 279 14.47 -4.42 5.50
C MET A 279 13.29 -4.54 6.46
N VAL A 280 13.43 -5.29 7.57
CA VAL A 280 12.39 -5.43 8.61
C VAL A 280 12.00 -4.07 9.27
N LYS A 281 12.64 -2.95 8.88
CA LYS A 281 12.30 -1.57 9.31
C LYS A 281 11.99 -0.59 8.17
N LEU A 282 11.78 -1.05 6.93
CA LEU A 282 11.92 -0.21 5.74
C LEU A 282 10.72 -0.19 4.79
N ASN A 283 9.55 0.18 5.31
CA ASN A 283 8.30 0.11 4.57
C ASN A 283 7.62 1.48 4.41
N SER A 284 8.25 2.36 3.63
CA SER A 284 7.62 3.59 3.14
C SER A 284 8.00 3.79 1.69
N LEU A 285 7.09 3.50 0.76
CA LEU A 285 7.16 4.05 -0.59
C LEU A 285 6.53 5.44 -0.54
N VAL A 286 7.31 6.48 -0.85
CA VAL A 286 6.79 7.84 -1.01
C VAL A 286 6.91 8.22 -2.48
N ILE A 287 5.79 8.24 -3.19
CA ILE A 287 5.73 8.73 -4.58
C ILE A 287 5.46 10.23 -4.54
N TYR A 288 6.50 11.02 -4.83
CA TYR A 288 6.39 12.48 -4.90
C TYR A 288 6.01 12.92 -6.31
N SER A 289 4.86 13.59 -6.45
CA SER A 289 4.63 14.53 -7.55
C SER A 289 4.91 15.93 -7.02
N ASN A 290 5.79 16.70 -7.68
CA ASN A 290 6.12 18.09 -7.38
C ASN A 290 6.97 18.41 -6.11
N GLY A 291 8.10 17.71 -5.96
CA GLY A 291 9.37 18.33 -5.54
C GLY A 291 9.44 19.14 -4.24
N ARG A 292 8.53 18.96 -3.27
CA ARG A 292 8.57 19.65 -1.96
C ARG A 292 8.95 18.69 -0.85
N LEU A 293 10.20 18.79 -0.37
CA LEU A 293 10.61 18.22 0.91
C LEU A 293 10.21 19.17 2.05
N THR A 294 9.40 18.71 2.98
CA THR A 294 9.22 19.33 4.30
C THR A 294 9.99 18.51 5.33
N ASN A 295 11.01 19.13 5.92
CA ASN A 295 11.84 18.55 6.98
C ASN A 295 11.37 19.10 8.33
N TYR A 296 10.99 18.23 9.26
CA TYR A 296 10.90 18.57 10.68
C TYR A 296 11.62 17.50 11.50
N GLY A 297 12.55 17.96 12.34
CA GLY A 297 13.52 17.13 13.03
C GLY A 297 12.88 16.20 14.05
N MET A 298 13.17 14.90 13.90
CA MET A 298 13.27 13.95 14.99
C MET A 298 14.21 12.84 14.52
N THR A 299 15.29 12.60 15.25
CA THR A 299 16.33 11.63 14.90
C THR A 299 15.78 10.21 15.08
N PHE A 300 15.15 9.69 14.03
CA PHE A 300 14.91 8.26 13.85
C PHE A 300 15.66 7.83 12.59
N VAL A 301 16.46 6.76 12.70
CA VAL A 301 17.12 6.12 11.55
C VAL A 301 16.03 5.39 10.76
N PHE A 302 15.29 6.12 9.94
CA PHE A 302 14.55 5.56 8.83
C PHE A 302 15.51 5.57 7.64
N LEU A 303 15.93 4.39 7.20
CA LEU A 303 16.23 4.26 5.79
C LEU A 303 14.86 4.51 5.10
N THR A 304 14.81 5.35 4.09
CA THR A 304 13.57 5.64 3.37
C THR A 304 13.92 5.38 1.93
N ILE A 305 13.24 4.43 1.29
CA ILE A 305 13.33 4.29 -0.16
C ILE A 305 12.51 5.45 -0.74
N VAL A 306 13.17 6.59 -0.89
CA VAL A 306 12.65 7.65 -1.74
C VAL A 306 12.97 7.24 -3.18
N LEU A 307 11.98 6.68 -3.89
CA LEU A 307 12.07 6.56 -5.34
C LEU A 307 11.93 7.95 -5.94
N LEU A 308 13.05 8.66 -6.02
CA LEU A 308 13.25 9.69 -7.01
C LEU A 308 13.42 8.96 -8.35
N VAL A 309 12.33 8.85 -9.12
CA VAL A 309 12.41 8.46 -10.54
C VAL A 309 13.05 9.65 -11.26
N VAL A 310 14.38 9.71 -11.22
CA VAL A 310 15.16 10.69 -11.97
C VAL A 310 15.42 10.07 -13.34
N GLY A 311 14.79 10.64 -14.37
CA GLY A 311 15.18 10.39 -15.76
C GLY A 311 16.68 10.62 -15.88
N SER A 312 17.40 9.59 -16.36
CA SER A 312 18.83 9.68 -16.67
C SER A 312 19.03 10.35 -18.02
#